data_AF-X0ZAW0-F1
#
_entry.id   AF-X0ZAW0-F1
#
_cell.length_a   1.000
_cell.length_b   1.000
_cell.length_c   1.000
_cell.angle_alpha   90.00
_cell.angle_beta   90.00
_cell.angle_gamma   90.00
#
_symmetry.space_group_name_H-M   'P 1'
#
loop_
_entity.id
_entity.type
_entity.pdbx_description
1 polymer ?
#
loop_
_entity_poly.entity_id
_entity_poly.type
_entity_poly.pdbx_seq_one_letter_code
_entity_poly.pdbx_strand_id
1 'polypeptide(L)' 'LDDAECSSCGTSRPRCKVCRLELYPSEKEDIVQTPCCGVYAHKLHMIMWLDNHRKCPNCQKLQTRWLDQLKESY' A
#
# COMPACT_ATOMS: atom_id res chain seq x y z
N LEU A 1 13.10 20.81 9.21
CA LEU A 1 12.87 20.02 10.42
C LEU A 1 12.80 18.60 9.94
N ASP A 2 13.99 18.01 9.87
CA ASP A 2 14.23 16.63 9.48
C ASP A 2 13.66 15.70 10.57
N ASP A 3 13.48 14.44 10.17
CA ASP A 3 13.11 13.27 10.98
C ASP A 3 11.61 12.94 11.08
N ALA A 4 11.08 12.46 9.94
CA ALA A 4 9.86 11.65 9.82
C ALA A 4 10.04 10.22 10.37
N GLU A 5 10.78 10.07 11.46
CA GLU A 5 11.01 8.81 12.16
C GLU A 5 10.07 8.70 13.36
N CYS A 6 9.48 7.53 13.55
CA CYS A 6 8.57 7.30 14.66
C CYS A 6 9.33 7.36 15.99
N SER A 7 8.97 8.27 16.90
CA SER A 7 9.66 8.45 18.19
C SER A 7 9.66 7.21 19.09
N SER A 8 8.77 6.24 18.83
CA SER A 8 8.69 4.99 19.60
C SER A 8 9.56 3.87 19.05
N CYS A 9 9.81 3.81 17.74
CA CYS A 9 10.52 2.69 17.11
C CYS A 9 11.63 3.08 16.13
N GLY A 10 11.87 4.38 15.93
CA GLY A 10 12.93 4.92 15.07
C GLY A 10 12.75 4.61 13.59
N THR A 11 11.64 4.00 13.16
CA THR A 11 11.44 3.67 11.75
C THR A 11 10.84 4.84 11.00
N SER A 12 11.34 5.07 9.79
CA SER A 12 10.77 6.05 8.87
C SER A 12 9.37 5.66 8.44
N ARG A 13 8.51 6.66 8.21
CA ARG A 13 7.15 6.44 7.71
C ARG A 13 7.15 5.67 6.38
N PRO A 14 6.33 4.61 6.24
CA PRO A 14 6.27 3.87 4.99
C PRO A 14 5.65 4.73 3.88
N ARG A 15 6.07 4.49 2.64
CA ARG A 15 5.59 5.18 1.44
C ARG A 15 4.73 4.27 0.59
N CYS A 16 3.72 4.84 -0.05
CA CYS A 16 2.89 4.11 -1.00
C CYS A 16 3.76 3.59 -2.15
N LYS A 17 3.73 2.28 -2.39
CA LYS A 17 4.53 1.69 -3.47
C LYS A 17 4.12 2.14 -4.89
N VAL A 18 2.93 2.74 -5.04
CA VAL A 18 2.41 3.22 -6.32
C VAL A 18 2.67 4.72 -6.52
N CYS A 19 2.17 5.61 -5.64
CA CYS A 19 2.34 7.05 -5.82
C CYS A 19 3.63 7.64 -5.21
N ARG A 20 4.39 6.85 -4.44
CA ARG A 20 5.64 7.22 -3.75
C ARG A 20 5.52 8.31 -2.66
N LEU A 21 4.30 8.75 -2.35
CA LEU A 21 4.00 9.61 -1.22
C LEU A 21 3.99 8.82 0.09
N GLU A 22 4.22 9.51 1.20
CA GLU A 22 4.13 8.94 2.54
C GLU A 22 2.71 8.48 2.87
N LEU A 23 2.60 7.42 3.66
CA LEU A 23 1.32 6.87 4.08
C LEU A 23 0.89 7.51 5.41
N TYR A 24 -0.25 8.20 5.37
CA TYR A 24 -0.91 8.73 6.55
C TYR A 24 -2.25 8.02 6.71
N PRO A 25 -2.48 7.27 7.81
CA PRO A 25 -3.82 6.79 8.09
C PRO A 25 -4.73 8.00 8.27
N SER A 26 -5.80 8.06 7.49
CA SER A 26 -6.80 9.12 7.57
C SER A 26 -8.18 8.51 7.31
N GLU A 27 -9.25 9.23 7.69
CA GLU A 27 -10.62 8.80 7.40
C GLU A 27 -10.92 8.70 5.90
N LYS A 28 -10.09 9.30 5.04
CA LYS A 28 -10.29 9.38 3.59
C LYS A 28 -9.44 8.39 2.79
N GLU A 29 -8.34 7.92 3.36
CA GLU A 29 -7.38 7.07 2.66
C GLU A 29 -7.03 5.83 3.49
N ASP A 30 -7.58 4.69 3.07
CA ASP A 30 -7.21 3.38 3.61
C ASP A 30 -5.79 2.99 3.19
N ILE A 31 -5.04 2.42 4.13
CA ILE A 31 -3.73 1.81 3.87
C ILE A 31 -3.86 0.30 3.88
N VAL A 32 -3.31 -0.36 2.85
CA VAL A 32 -3.29 -1.82 2.75
C VAL A 32 -1.87 -2.34 2.67
N GLN A 33 -1.68 -3.54 3.21
CA GLN A 33 -0.43 -4.29 3.10
C GLN A 33 -0.59 -5.45 2.12
N THR A 34 0.33 -5.59 1.18
CA THR A 34 0.31 -6.70 0.22
C THR A 34 0.58 -8.04 0.92
N PRO A 35 -0.21 -9.10 0.66
CA PRO A 35 -0.03 -10.40 1.33
C PRO A 35 1.22 -11.16 0.83
N CYS A 36 1.77 -10.77 -0.31
CA CYS A 36 2.86 -11.51 -0.96
C CYS A 36 4.27 -11.11 -0.50
N CYS A 37 4.46 -9.86 -0.08
CA CYS A 37 5.78 -9.32 0.30
C CYS A 37 5.72 -8.20 1.35
N GLY A 38 4.55 -7.92 1.92
CA GLY A 38 4.43 -7.02 3.08
C GLY A 38 4.57 -5.53 2.78
N VAL A 39 4.65 -5.10 1.51
CA VAL A 39 4.73 -3.66 1.20
C VAL A 39 3.38 -2.97 1.36
N TYR A 40 3.42 -1.69 1.71
CA TYR A 40 2.24 -0.86 1.96
C TYR A 40 1.89 0.06 0.78
N ALA A 41 0.60 0.37 0.63
CA ALA A 41 0.08 1.34 -0.32
C ALA A 41 -1.28 1.89 0.11
N HIS A 42 -1.66 3.07 -0.42
CA HIS A 42 -3.06 3.49 -0.44
C HIS A 42 -3.90 2.42 -1.16
N LYS A 43 -5.03 2.05 -0.55
CA LYS A 43 -5.94 1.01 -1.05
C LYS A 43 -6.37 1.28 -2.48
N LEU A 44 -6.83 2.50 -2.77
CA LEU A 44 -7.29 2.91 -4.10
C LEU A 44 -6.17 2.77 -5.15
N HIS A 45 -4.97 3.26 -4.86
CA HIS A 45 -3.84 3.12 -5.78
C HIS A 45 -3.45 1.67 -6.03
N MET A 46 -3.56 0.81 -5.00
CA MET A 46 -3.32 -0.63 -5.17
C MET A 46 -4.40 -1.29 -6.05
N ILE A 47 -5.68 -0.96 -5.85
CA ILE A 47 -6.78 -1.45 -6.69
C ILE A 47 -6.55 -1.04 -8.15
N MET A 48 -6.30 0.26 -8.41
CA MET A 48 -6.04 0.77 -9.76
C MET A 48 -4.83 0.10 -10.42
N TRP A 49 -3.75 -0.13 -9.67
CA TRP A 49 -2.57 -0.82 -10.19
C TRP A 49 -2.88 -2.25 -10.58
N LEU A 50 -3.52 -2.99 -9.66
CA LEU A 50 -3.85 -4.41 -9.86
C LEU A 50 -4.91 -4.60 -10.94
N ASP A 51 -5.79 -3.63 -11.18
CA ASP A 51 -6.73 -3.70 -12.28
C ASP A 51 -6.04 -3.73 -13.66
N ASN A 52 -4.94 -3.02 -13.80
CA ASN A 52 -4.18 -2.94 -15.04
C ASN A 52 -3.14 -4.06 -15.18
N HIS A 53 -2.50 -4.48 -14.08
CA HIS A 53 -1.32 -5.35 -14.12
C HIS A 53 -1.51 -6.74 -13.53
N ARG A 54 -2.52 -6.93 -12.66
CA ARG A 54 -2.80 -8.16 -11.89
C ARG A 54 -1.65 -8.66 -10.98
N LYS A 55 -0.52 -7.97 -10.94
CA LYS A 55 0.72 -8.34 -10.23
C LYS A 55 1.13 -7.27 -9.23
N CYS A 56 1.73 -7.70 -8.12
CA CYS A 56 2.28 -6.81 -7.10
C CYS A 56 3.31 -5.83 -7.70
N PRO A 57 3.21 -4.52 -7.43
CA PRO A 57 4.17 -3.53 -7.94
C PRO A 57 5.60 -3.72 -7.41
N ASN A 58 5.77 -4.48 -6.33
CA ASN A 58 7.08 -4.72 -5.72
C ASN A 58 7.70 -6.06 -6.14
N CYS A 59 7.03 -7.18 -5.88
CA CYS A 59 7.59 -8.53 -6.09
C CYS A 59 7.04 -9.25 -7.33
N GLN A 60 6.14 -8.62 -8.09
CA GLN A 60 5.56 -9.15 -9.34
C GLN A 60 4.77 -10.48 -9.22
N LYS A 61 4.52 -10.97 -8.00
CA LYS A 61 3.60 -12.10 -7.76
C LYS A 61 2.17 -11.72 -8.17
N LEU A 62 1.43 -12.67 -8.74
CA LEU A 62 0.01 -12.52 -9.09
C LEU A 62 -0.83 -12.26 -7.83
N GLN A 63 -1.78 -11.33 -7.91
CA GLN A 63 -2.60 -10.88 -6.78
C GLN A 63 -4.11 -10.85 -7.11
N THR A 64 -4.57 -11.59 -8.11
CA THR A 64 -5.98 -11.56 -8.57
C THR A 64 -6.98 -11.81 -7.45
N ARG A 65 -6.80 -12.88 -6.66
CA ARG A 65 -7.69 -13.16 -5.51
C ARG A 65 -7.71 -12.05 -4.46
N TRP A 66 -6.57 -11.39 -4.26
CA TRP A 66 -6.48 -10.29 -3.29
C TRP A 66 -7.13 -9.01 -3.83
N LEU A 67 -7.08 -8.78 -5.15
CA LEU A 67 -7.80 -7.67 -5.78
C LEU A 67 -9.31 -7.77 -5.54
N ASP A 68 -9.87 -8.99 -5.67
CA ASP A 68 -11.31 -9.20 -5.43
C ASP A 68 -11.69 -8.82 -3.99
N GLN A 69 -10.91 -9.27 -3.01
CA GLN A 69 -11.09 -8.94 -1.59
C GLN A 69 -10.92 -7.44 -1.29
N LEU A 70 -9.97 -6.77 -1.96
CA LEU A 70 -9.76 -5.33 -1.80
C LEU A 70 -10.97 -4.51 -2.28
N LYS A 71 -11.65 -4.97 -3.34
CA LYS A 71 -12.83 -4.30 -3.88
C LYS A 71 -14.09 -4.53 -3.04
N GLU A 72 -14.27 -5.71 -2.46
CA GLU A 72 -15.41 -6.01 -1.58
C GLU A 72 -15.42 -5.15 -0.30
N SER A 73 -14.26 -4.65 0.10
CA SER A 73 -14.10 -3.81 1.29
C SER A 73 -14.04 -2.31 0.98
N TYR A 74 -14.14 -1.90 -0.29
CA TYR A 74 -14.07 -0.50 -0.73
C TYR A 74 -15.48 0.06 -0.96
#